data_AF-A0A654CRA9-F1
#
_entry.id   AF-A0A654CRA9-F1
#
_cell.length_a   1.000
_cell.length_b   1.000
_cell.length_c   1.000
_cell.angle_alpha   90.00
_cell.angle_beta   90.00
_cell.angle_gamma   90.00
#
_symmetry.space_group_name_H-M   'P 1'
#
loop_
_entity.id
_entity.type
_entity.pdbx_description
1 polymer ?
#
loop_
_entity_poly.entity_id
_entity_poly.type
_entity_poly.pdbx_seq_one_letter_code
_entity_poly.pdbx_strand_id
1 'polypeptide(L)'
;MPFNEFGFQEVEYQKLYRQFAAPFLVEGNAENNLVFIHEAQQNHIYGVNNALLELTGDALTLLSRIAFTAEASHFLRFGVMRRLRMIDSSFKSFQSIVPPNRTVPLSPDQSDRVCRDLNAIYIDLLGLLDNYAWVAVHQLGSAAMKAANPFSIGLFKQAFAVDPALKPAADALQPFSDWERDVKTRRNPAAHRMPLYVPPAALTPEDVVEFERFEALIS
;
A
#
# COMPACT_ATOMS: atom_id res chain seq x y z
N MET A 1 -19.69 0.94 12.35
CA MET A 1 -18.68 0.33 13.23
C MET A 1 -17.83 1.47 13.75
N PRO A 2 -17.38 1.45 15.02
CA PRO A 2 -16.33 2.37 15.43
C PRO A 2 -15.14 2.19 14.48
N PHE A 3 -14.47 3.29 14.14
CA PHE A 3 -13.22 3.25 13.39
C PHE A 3 -12.26 2.29 14.11
N ASN A 4 -11.65 1.34 13.38
CA ASN A 4 -10.69 0.42 13.98
C ASN A 4 -9.40 1.19 14.32
N GLU A 5 -9.38 1.85 15.47
CA GLU A 5 -8.22 2.60 15.99
C GLU A 5 -6.98 1.71 16.16
N PHE A 6 -7.17 0.39 16.27
CA PHE A 6 -6.10 -0.60 16.41
C PHE A 6 -5.60 -1.14 15.07
N GLY A 7 -6.40 -1.09 14.00
CA GLY A 7 -6.02 -1.64 12.69
C GLY A 7 -4.77 -0.99 12.09
N PHE A 8 -4.53 0.30 12.38
CA PHE A 8 -3.28 0.97 11.99
C PHE A 8 -2.06 0.44 12.76
N GLN A 9 -2.24 0.04 14.02
CA GLN A 9 -1.16 -0.53 14.83
C GLN A 9 -0.76 -1.92 14.33
N GLU A 10 -1.71 -2.67 13.78
CA GLU A 10 -1.49 -4.03 13.25
C GLU A 10 -0.65 -4.06 11.96
N VAL A 11 -0.57 -2.93 11.25
CA VAL A 11 0.23 -2.80 10.01
C VAL A 11 1.50 -1.96 10.19
N GLU A 12 1.80 -1.50 11.41
CA GLU A 12 3.07 -0.83 11.73
C GLU A 12 4.14 -1.83 12.19
N TYR A 13 5.13 -2.10 11.35
CA TYR A 13 6.20 -3.06 11.66
C TYR A 13 6.89 -2.77 13.00
N GLN A 14 7.15 -1.51 13.34
CA GLN A 14 7.88 -1.15 14.56
C GLN A 14 7.08 -1.42 15.84
N LYS A 15 5.75 -1.27 15.78
CA LYS A 15 4.87 -1.65 16.90
C LYS A 15 4.77 -3.17 17.00
N LEU A 16 4.59 -3.84 15.87
CA LEU A 16 4.50 -5.29 15.80
C LEU A 16 5.79 -5.98 16.29
N TYR A 17 6.95 -5.48 15.86
CA TYR A 17 8.25 -5.95 16.33
C TYR A 17 8.42 -5.77 17.83
N ARG A 18 8.04 -4.61 18.40
CA ARG A 18 8.11 -4.39 19.86
C ARG A 18 7.20 -5.33 20.63
N GLN A 19 5.98 -5.56 20.15
CA GLN A 19 5.05 -6.52 20.76
C GLN A 19 5.60 -7.94 20.69
N PHE A 20 6.15 -8.32 19.54
CA PHE A 20 6.75 -9.63 19.33
C PHE A 20 8.00 -9.83 20.19
N ALA A 21 8.86 -8.81 20.32
CA ALA A 21 10.10 -8.87 21.08
C ALA A 21 9.90 -8.77 22.60
N ALA A 22 8.81 -8.16 23.07
CA ALA A 22 8.55 -7.93 24.50
C ALA A 22 8.66 -9.19 25.41
N PRO A 23 8.28 -10.40 24.96
CA PRO A 23 8.44 -11.63 25.76
C PRO A 23 9.86 -12.23 25.74
N PHE A 24 10.76 -11.77 24.87
CA PHE A 24 12.06 -12.41 24.62
C PHE A 24 13.25 -11.53 25.05
N LEU A 25 14.29 -12.16 25.59
CA LEU A 25 15.60 -11.52 25.80
C LEU A 25 16.38 -11.58 24.48
N VAL A 26 16.50 -10.46 23.78
CA VAL A 26 17.15 -10.33 22.47
C VAL A 26 18.66 -10.03 22.60
N GLU A 27 19.25 -10.30 23.76
CA GLU A 27 20.67 -10.00 24.04
C GLU A 27 21.57 -11.24 23.88
N GLY A 28 22.76 -11.05 23.31
CA GLY A 28 23.87 -12.01 23.39
C GLY A 28 24.02 -13.02 22.25
N ASN A 29 23.06 -13.15 21.31
CA ASN A 29 23.22 -14.01 20.13
C ASN A 29 22.59 -13.40 18.87
N ALA A 30 23.44 -12.91 17.95
CA ALA A 30 23.02 -12.27 16.71
C ALA A 30 22.25 -13.21 15.76
N GLU A 31 22.58 -14.49 15.72
CA GLU A 31 21.93 -15.48 14.87
C GLU A 31 20.50 -15.77 15.34
N ASN A 32 20.30 -15.95 16.65
CA ASN A 32 18.96 -16.07 17.23
C ASN A 32 18.13 -14.80 16.99
N ASN A 33 18.75 -13.62 17.12
CA ASN A 33 18.07 -12.35 16.88
C ASN A 33 17.57 -12.23 15.42
N LEU A 34 18.33 -12.73 14.45
CA LEU A 34 17.91 -12.74 13.04
C LEU A 34 16.68 -13.62 12.82
N VAL A 35 16.60 -14.78 13.47
CA VAL A 35 15.41 -15.65 13.43
C VAL A 35 14.18 -14.88 13.93
N PHE A 36 14.28 -14.23 15.10
CA PHE A 36 13.18 -13.44 15.65
C PHE A 36 12.78 -12.25 14.75
N ILE A 37 13.74 -11.60 14.10
CA ILE A 37 13.47 -10.52 13.15
C ILE A 37 12.68 -11.06 11.95
N HIS A 38 13.09 -12.18 11.37
CA HIS A 38 12.39 -12.79 10.24
C HIS A 38 10.97 -13.24 10.63
N GLU A 39 10.78 -13.81 11.82
CA GLU A 39 9.44 -14.18 12.32
C GLU A 39 8.55 -12.94 12.53
N ALA A 40 9.08 -11.86 13.10
CA ALA A 40 8.35 -10.61 13.24
C ALA A 40 7.95 -10.02 11.88
N GLN A 41 8.84 -10.05 10.89
CA GLN A 41 8.55 -9.62 9.52
C GLN A 41 7.48 -10.51 8.86
N GLN A 42 7.55 -11.83 9.06
CA GLN A 42 6.55 -12.76 8.54
C GLN A 42 5.16 -12.53 9.18
N ASN A 43 5.12 -12.25 10.47
CA ASN A 43 3.89 -11.90 11.17
C ASN A 43 3.30 -10.57 10.69
N HIS A 44 4.15 -9.57 10.40
CA HIS A 44 3.71 -8.31 9.81
C HIS A 44 3.09 -8.51 8.42
N ILE A 45 3.66 -9.39 7.60
CA ILE A 45 3.09 -9.78 6.32
C ILE A 45 1.67 -10.35 6.49
N TYR A 46 1.42 -11.18 7.51
CA TYR A 46 0.06 -11.66 7.80
C TYR A 46 -0.89 -10.52 8.20
N GLY A 47 -0.43 -9.56 9.00
CA GLY A 47 -1.19 -8.36 9.34
C GLY A 47 -1.63 -7.56 8.09
N VAL A 48 -0.72 -7.35 7.15
CA VAL A 48 -1.04 -6.65 5.89
C VAL A 48 -2.04 -7.46 5.04
N ASN A 49 -1.87 -8.79 4.92
CA ASN A 49 -2.83 -9.64 4.20
C ASN A 49 -4.23 -9.58 4.82
N ASN A 50 -4.33 -9.60 6.16
CA ASN A 50 -5.59 -9.49 6.86
C ASN A 50 -6.25 -8.13 6.61
N ALA A 51 -5.50 -7.03 6.67
CA ALA A 51 -6.03 -5.70 6.38
C ALA A 51 -6.57 -5.58 4.94
N LEU A 52 -5.89 -6.18 3.95
CA LEU A 52 -6.38 -6.22 2.56
C LEU A 52 -7.66 -7.06 2.40
N LEU A 53 -7.76 -8.17 3.13
CA LEU A 53 -8.94 -9.01 3.15
C LEU A 53 -10.12 -8.29 3.81
N GLU A 54 -9.89 -7.62 4.94
CA GLU A 54 -10.89 -6.79 5.62
C GLU A 54 -11.41 -5.69 4.70
N LEU A 55 -10.51 -4.95 4.03
CA LEU A 55 -10.90 -3.90 3.10
C LEU A 55 -11.73 -4.43 1.93
N THR A 56 -11.42 -5.63 1.44
CA THR A 56 -12.21 -6.32 0.42
C THR A 56 -13.58 -6.73 0.96
N GLY A 57 -13.63 -7.29 2.17
CA GLY A 57 -14.86 -7.70 2.86
C GLY A 57 -15.78 -6.53 3.15
N ASP A 58 -15.23 -5.40 3.60
CA ASP A 58 -15.96 -4.16 3.85
C ASP A 58 -16.61 -3.65 2.57
N ALA A 59 -15.87 -3.60 1.48
CA ALA A 59 -16.37 -3.05 0.25
C ALA A 59 -17.38 -3.99 -0.47
N LEU A 60 -17.28 -5.32 -0.27
CA LEU A 60 -18.35 -6.28 -0.60
C LEU A 60 -19.60 -6.07 0.29
N THR A 61 -19.39 -5.78 1.57
CA THR A 61 -20.48 -5.49 2.51
C THR A 61 -21.21 -4.22 2.12
N LEU A 62 -20.49 -3.16 1.70
CA LEU A 62 -21.09 -1.94 1.18
C LEU A 62 -21.99 -2.25 -0.03
N LEU A 63 -21.50 -3.04 -1.00
CA LEU A 63 -22.26 -3.43 -2.19
C LEU A 63 -23.56 -4.17 -1.89
N SER A 64 -23.63 -4.89 -0.76
CA SER A 64 -24.83 -5.65 -0.37
C SER A 64 -25.79 -4.86 0.52
N ARG A 65 -25.30 -3.87 1.26
CA ARG A 65 -26.10 -3.13 2.25
C ARG A 65 -26.56 -1.75 1.78
N ILE A 66 -25.85 -1.12 0.85
CA ILE A 66 -26.17 0.22 0.37
C ILE A 66 -26.86 0.13 -0.98
N ALA A 67 -28.00 0.81 -1.11
CA ALA A 67 -28.64 1.05 -2.40
C ALA A 67 -27.85 2.13 -3.17
N PHE A 68 -26.84 1.70 -3.92
CA PHE A 68 -26.04 2.60 -4.75
C PHE A 68 -26.80 3.08 -5.98
N THR A 69 -26.52 4.32 -6.39
CA THR A 69 -26.83 4.79 -7.76
C THR A 69 -26.10 3.92 -8.79
N ALA A 70 -26.58 3.90 -10.03
CA ALA A 70 -25.98 3.09 -11.10
C ALA A 70 -24.50 3.44 -11.31
N GLU A 71 -24.18 4.72 -11.31
CA GLU A 71 -22.83 5.26 -11.50
C GLU A 71 -21.93 4.94 -10.30
N ALA A 72 -22.40 5.14 -9.06
CA ALA A 72 -21.62 4.80 -7.88
C ALA A 72 -21.34 3.29 -7.80
N SER A 73 -22.35 2.45 -8.12
CA SER A 73 -22.20 0.99 -8.21
C SER A 73 -21.17 0.59 -9.27
N HIS A 74 -21.14 1.28 -10.42
CA HIS A 74 -20.15 1.06 -11.48
C HIS A 74 -18.72 1.30 -10.98
N PHE A 75 -18.45 2.45 -10.36
CA PHE A 75 -17.12 2.76 -9.82
C PHE A 75 -16.70 1.84 -8.67
N LEU A 76 -17.64 1.43 -7.82
CA LEU A 76 -17.35 0.50 -6.73
C LEU A 76 -17.01 -0.90 -7.27
N ARG A 77 -17.81 -1.43 -8.19
CA ARG A 77 -17.62 -2.79 -8.74
C ARG A 77 -16.44 -2.91 -9.68
N PHE A 78 -16.19 -1.90 -10.51
CA PHE A 78 -15.21 -2.01 -11.59
C PHE A 78 -13.95 -1.18 -11.35
N GLY A 79 -14.01 -0.16 -10.50
CA GLY A 79 -12.84 0.56 -10.01
C GLY A 79 -12.31 -0.08 -8.73
N VAL A 80 -13.01 0.15 -7.62
CA VAL A 80 -12.56 -0.24 -6.26
C VAL A 80 -12.28 -1.74 -6.16
N MET A 81 -13.26 -2.60 -6.47
CA MET A 81 -13.09 -4.06 -6.33
C MET A 81 -11.97 -4.64 -7.18
N ARG A 82 -11.81 -4.16 -8.42
CA ARG A 82 -10.75 -4.66 -9.30
C ARG A 82 -9.38 -4.24 -8.81
N ARG A 83 -9.23 -3.01 -8.34
CA ARG A 83 -7.96 -2.52 -7.77
C ARG A 83 -7.58 -3.22 -6.48
N LEU A 84 -8.54 -3.46 -5.58
CA LEU A 84 -8.28 -4.26 -4.37
C LEU A 84 -7.76 -5.66 -4.72
N ARG A 85 -8.35 -6.31 -5.72
CA ARG A 85 -7.84 -7.60 -6.23
C ARG A 85 -6.45 -7.51 -6.83
N MET A 86 -6.14 -6.44 -7.57
CA MET A 86 -4.81 -6.22 -8.13
C MET A 86 -3.77 -6.05 -7.01
N ILE A 87 -4.03 -5.17 -6.03
CA ILE A 87 -3.17 -4.97 -4.86
C ILE A 87 -2.94 -6.28 -4.11
N ASP A 88 -4.01 -7.03 -3.79
CA ASP A 88 -3.92 -8.32 -3.11
C ASP A 88 -3.07 -9.33 -3.90
N SER A 89 -3.30 -9.47 -5.20
CA SER A 89 -2.54 -10.40 -6.04
C SER A 89 -1.07 -10.01 -6.18
N SER A 90 -0.78 -8.71 -6.34
CA SER A 90 0.58 -8.19 -6.44
C SER A 90 1.32 -8.35 -5.13
N PHE A 91 0.68 -8.06 -3.99
CA PHE A 91 1.29 -8.26 -2.68
C PHE A 91 1.59 -9.74 -2.40
N LYS A 92 0.67 -10.65 -2.75
CA LYS A 92 0.88 -12.10 -2.61
C LYS A 92 2.00 -12.65 -3.51
N SER A 93 2.10 -12.14 -4.73
CA SER A 93 3.19 -12.49 -5.64
C SER A 93 4.53 -11.95 -5.12
N PHE A 94 4.55 -10.70 -4.64
CA PHE A 94 5.73 -10.06 -4.06
C PHE A 94 6.28 -10.88 -2.87
N GLN A 95 5.46 -11.15 -1.84
CA GLN A 95 5.90 -11.91 -0.66
C GLN A 95 6.36 -13.34 -0.98
N SER A 96 5.82 -13.97 -2.03
CA SER A 96 6.24 -15.33 -2.43
C SER A 96 7.65 -15.36 -3.03
N ILE A 97 8.10 -14.24 -3.59
CA ILE A 97 9.41 -14.11 -4.24
C ILE A 97 10.44 -13.53 -3.27
N VAL A 98 10.06 -12.54 -2.47
CA VAL A 98 10.91 -11.89 -1.46
C VAL A 98 10.41 -12.14 -0.04
N PRO A 99 10.45 -13.39 0.46
CA PRO A 99 10.13 -13.66 1.86
C PRO A 99 11.21 -13.07 2.79
N PRO A 100 10.86 -12.75 4.04
CA PRO A 100 11.77 -12.17 5.03
C PRO A 100 13.10 -12.91 5.21
N ASN A 101 13.08 -14.23 5.17
CA ASN A 101 14.23 -15.10 5.42
C ASN A 101 14.99 -15.51 4.14
N ARG A 102 14.82 -14.77 3.03
CA ARG A 102 15.49 -15.09 1.77
C ARG A 102 17.00 -14.90 1.90
N THR A 103 17.77 -15.91 1.49
CA THR A 103 19.25 -15.92 1.55
C THR A 103 19.94 -15.92 0.18
N VAL A 104 19.18 -15.97 -0.91
CA VAL A 104 19.71 -16.01 -2.28
C VAL A 104 19.30 -14.77 -3.06
N PRO A 105 20.15 -14.21 -3.94
CA PRO A 105 19.77 -13.11 -4.81
C PRO A 105 18.54 -13.43 -5.69
N LEU A 106 17.84 -12.40 -6.15
CA LEU A 106 16.78 -12.52 -7.14
C LEU A 106 17.40 -12.87 -8.50
N SER A 107 16.80 -13.85 -9.19
CA SER A 107 17.06 -14.01 -10.62
C SER A 107 16.51 -12.79 -11.40
N PRO A 108 16.96 -12.55 -12.64
CA PRO A 108 16.40 -11.48 -13.47
C PRO A 108 14.87 -11.53 -13.58
N ASP A 109 14.30 -12.72 -13.85
CA ASP A 109 12.84 -12.90 -13.92
C ASP A 109 12.13 -12.62 -12.60
N GLN A 110 12.75 -12.97 -11.46
CA GLN A 110 12.20 -12.68 -10.14
C GLN A 110 12.23 -11.18 -9.87
N SER A 111 13.35 -10.52 -10.19
CA SER A 111 13.52 -9.06 -10.09
C SER A 111 12.45 -8.32 -10.89
N ASP A 112 12.24 -8.70 -12.15
CA ASP A 112 11.24 -8.07 -13.02
C ASP A 112 9.82 -8.24 -12.46
N ARG A 113 9.50 -9.44 -11.95
CA ARG A 113 8.19 -9.72 -11.34
C ARG A 113 7.94 -8.89 -10.08
N VAL A 114 8.89 -8.83 -9.16
CA VAL A 114 8.71 -8.05 -7.93
C VAL A 114 8.67 -6.55 -8.21
N CYS A 115 9.44 -6.07 -9.20
CA CYS A 115 9.36 -4.68 -9.64
C CYS A 115 7.98 -4.38 -10.24
N ARG A 116 7.47 -5.24 -11.12
CA ARG A 116 6.11 -5.11 -11.68
C ARG A 116 5.06 -5.05 -10.58
N ASP A 117 5.11 -5.99 -9.64
CA ASP A 117 4.13 -6.09 -8.57
C ASP A 117 4.19 -4.88 -7.61
N LEU A 118 5.40 -4.40 -7.28
CA LEU A 118 5.60 -3.19 -6.48
C LEU A 118 4.98 -1.96 -7.17
N ASN A 119 5.23 -1.78 -8.47
CA ASN A 119 4.65 -0.66 -9.22
C ASN A 119 3.13 -0.77 -9.33
N ALA A 120 2.59 -1.98 -9.54
CA ALA A 120 1.15 -2.22 -9.56
C ALA A 120 0.50 -1.80 -8.24
N ILE A 121 1.07 -2.19 -7.09
CA ILE A 121 0.57 -1.78 -5.76
C ILE A 121 0.46 -0.25 -5.66
N TYR A 122 1.51 0.51 -6.00
CA TYR A 122 1.47 1.98 -5.88
C TYR A 122 0.50 2.64 -6.87
N ILE A 123 0.41 2.13 -8.10
CA ILE A 123 -0.53 2.64 -9.10
C ILE A 123 -1.97 2.39 -8.63
N ASP A 124 -2.25 1.18 -8.17
CA ASP A 124 -3.57 0.77 -7.73
C ASP A 124 -4.00 1.44 -6.43
N LEU A 125 -3.07 1.73 -5.51
CA LEU A 125 -3.37 2.47 -4.28
C LEU A 125 -3.98 3.85 -4.56
N LEU A 126 -3.32 4.69 -5.38
CA LEU A 126 -3.90 6.01 -5.70
C LEU A 126 -5.14 5.89 -6.59
N GLY A 127 -5.17 4.94 -7.53
CA GLY A 127 -6.35 4.72 -8.35
C GLY A 127 -7.56 4.24 -7.53
N LEU A 128 -7.34 3.48 -6.45
CA LEU A 128 -8.36 3.03 -5.51
C LEU A 128 -8.99 4.22 -4.79
N LEU A 129 -8.17 5.14 -4.28
CA LEU A 129 -8.63 6.38 -3.64
C LEU A 129 -9.43 7.24 -4.62
N ASP A 130 -8.96 7.40 -5.85
CA ASP A 130 -9.70 8.12 -6.89
C ASP A 130 -11.04 7.44 -7.20
N ASN A 131 -11.09 6.11 -7.29
CA ASN A 131 -12.34 5.38 -7.51
C ASN A 131 -13.31 5.52 -6.33
N TYR A 132 -12.84 5.52 -5.08
CA TYR A 132 -13.68 5.85 -3.93
C TYR A 132 -14.20 7.30 -3.98
N ALA A 133 -13.40 8.26 -4.44
CA ALA A 133 -13.87 9.64 -4.64
C ALA A 133 -15.04 9.68 -5.63
N TRP A 134 -14.93 8.96 -6.74
CA TRP A 134 -16.01 8.85 -7.72
C TRP A 134 -17.26 8.16 -7.16
N VAL A 135 -17.11 7.09 -6.38
CA VAL A 135 -18.23 6.45 -5.68
C VAL A 135 -18.96 7.48 -4.81
N ALA A 136 -18.23 8.23 -3.99
CA ALA A 136 -18.81 9.22 -3.09
C ALA A 136 -19.47 10.38 -3.85
N VAL A 137 -18.83 10.93 -4.89
CA VAL A 137 -19.38 12.01 -5.73
C VAL A 137 -20.69 11.58 -6.39
N HIS A 138 -20.74 10.38 -6.99
CA HIS A 138 -21.95 9.92 -7.66
C HIS A 138 -23.07 9.55 -6.67
N GLN A 139 -22.72 9.02 -5.50
CA GLN A 139 -23.69 8.62 -4.49
C GLN A 139 -24.27 9.80 -3.71
N LEU A 140 -23.42 10.74 -3.29
CA LEU A 140 -23.76 11.76 -2.29
C LEU A 140 -23.55 13.20 -2.79
N GLY A 141 -22.62 13.41 -3.73
CA GLY A 141 -22.22 14.74 -4.15
C GLY A 141 -23.34 15.58 -4.76
N SER A 142 -23.21 16.91 -4.63
CA SER A 142 -24.12 17.86 -5.25
C SER A 142 -24.11 17.77 -6.78
N ALA A 143 -25.14 18.36 -7.43
CA ALA A 143 -25.17 18.45 -8.90
C ALA A 143 -23.95 19.20 -9.46
N ALA A 144 -23.48 20.23 -8.77
CA ALA A 144 -22.28 20.97 -9.14
C ALA A 144 -21.03 20.08 -9.07
N MET A 145 -20.88 19.27 -8.02
CA MET A 145 -19.75 18.36 -7.87
C MET A 145 -19.75 17.23 -8.92
N LYS A 146 -20.93 16.71 -9.27
CA LYS A 146 -21.09 15.70 -10.33
C LYS A 146 -20.73 16.24 -11.72
N ALA A 147 -20.88 17.55 -11.93
CA ALA A 147 -20.52 18.24 -13.16
C ALA A 147 -19.10 18.88 -13.12
N ALA A 148 -18.37 18.70 -12.02
CA ALA A 148 -17.04 19.27 -11.86
C ALA A 148 -16.03 18.67 -12.84
N ASN A 149 -14.94 19.39 -13.09
CA ASN A 149 -13.82 18.88 -13.88
C ASN A 149 -13.33 17.53 -13.27
N PRO A 150 -13.24 16.44 -14.04
CA PRO A 150 -12.74 15.15 -13.55
C PRO A 150 -11.40 15.24 -12.82
N PHE A 151 -10.50 16.14 -13.25
CA PHE A 151 -9.21 16.34 -12.58
C PHE A 151 -9.30 17.04 -11.22
N SER A 152 -10.45 17.62 -10.86
CA SER A 152 -10.71 18.18 -9.53
C SER A 152 -11.24 17.16 -8.53
N ILE A 153 -11.64 15.97 -9.00
CA ILE A 153 -12.15 14.89 -8.15
C ILE A 153 -11.00 14.12 -7.51
N GLY A 154 -11.13 13.85 -6.22
CA GLY A 154 -10.16 13.14 -5.40
C GLY A 154 -10.46 13.34 -3.92
N LEU A 155 -10.31 12.29 -3.11
CA LEU A 155 -10.70 12.29 -1.69
C LEU A 155 -10.03 13.40 -0.86
N PHE A 156 -8.81 13.80 -1.24
CA PHE A 156 -7.99 14.80 -0.55
C PHE A 156 -7.95 16.16 -1.28
N LYS A 157 -8.84 16.39 -2.25
CA LYS A 157 -8.87 17.65 -3.00
C LYS A 157 -9.89 18.63 -2.42
N GLN A 158 -9.60 19.93 -2.55
CA GLN A 158 -10.45 20.99 -2.02
C GLN A 158 -11.88 20.93 -2.56
N ALA A 159 -12.08 20.61 -3.84
CA ALA A 159 -13.41 20.48 -4.44
C ALA A 159 -14.28 19.43 -3.72
N PHE A 160 -13.68 18.33 -3.28
CA PHE A 160 -14.36 17.30 -2.50
C PHE A 160 -14.69 17.79 -1.08
N ALA A 161 -13.76 18.53 -0.45
CA ALA A 161 -13.91 19.02 0.92
C ALA A 161 -14.94 20.15 1.10
N VAL A 162 -15.17 20.96 0.06
CA VAL A 162 -16.13 22.07 0.10
C VAL A 162 -17.56 21.68 -0.25
N ASP A 163 -17.77 20.50 -0.86
CA ASP A 163 -19.11 20.00 -1.12
C ASP A 163 -19.78 19.58 0.21
N PRO A 164 -20.93 20.17 0.61
CA PRO A 164 -21.52 19.91 1.92
C PRO A 164 -21.89 18.44 2.17
N ALA A 165 -22.22 17.68 1.12
CA ALA A 165 -22.60 16.28 1.26
C ALA A 165 -21.38 15.35 1.41
N LEU A 166 -20.21 15.80 0.92
CA LEU A 166 -18.96 15.05 0.99
C LEU A 166 -18.07 15.49 2.16
N LYS A 167 -18.30 16.68 2.69
CA LYS A 167 -17.53 17.25 3.81
C LYS A 167 -17.36 16.31 5.01
N PRO A 168 -18.37 15.56 5.48
CA PRO A 168 -18.16 14.61 6.58
C PRO A 168 -17.11 13.53 6.28
N ALA A 169 -17.07 13.03 5.04
CA ALA A 169 -16.06 12.08 4.62
C ALA A 169 -14.69 12.75 4.46
N ALA A 170 -14.64 13.97 3.92
CA ALA A 170 -13.41 14.74 3.81
C ALA A 170 -12.78 15.02 5.19
N ASP A 171 -13.59 15.43 6.16
CA ASP A 171 -13.15 15.71 7.53
C ASP A 171 -12.60 14.44 8.21
N ALA A 172 -13.24 13.28 8.00
CA ALA A 172 -12.75 11.99 8.50
C ALA A 172 -11.43 11.54 7.85
N LEU A 173 -11.18 11.94 6.60
CA LEU A 173 -9.97 11.59 5.85
C LEU A 173 -8.82 12.58 6.08
N GLN A 174 -9.09 13.79 6.57
CA GLN A 174 -8.10 14.84 6.74
C GLN A 174 -6.82 14.40 7.49
N PRO A 175 -6.88 13.59 8.57
CA PRO A 175 -5.68 13.10 9.26
C PRO A 175 -4.71 12.29 8.38
N PHE A 176 -5.17 11.75 7.25
CA PHE A 176 -4.36 10.91 6.34
C PHE A 176 -3.73 11.70 5.18
N SER A 177 -3.86 13.02 5.16
CA SER A 177 -3.35 13.86 4.06
C SER A 177 -1.83 13.75 3.89
N ASP A 178 -1.09 13.62 4.98
CA ASP A 178 0.37 13.47 4.94
C ASP A 178 0.78 12.10 4.39
N TRP A 179 0.04 11.04 4.75
CA TRP A 179 0.22 9.71 4.18
C TRP A 179 -0.05 9.71 2.67
N GLU A 180 -1.13 10.36 2.22
CA GLU A 180 -1.43 10.44 0.80
C GLU A 180 -0.34 11.19 0.02
N ARG A 181 0.21 12.26 0.60
CA ARG A 181 1.35 12.99 0.04
C ARG A 181 2.58 12.09 -0.06
N ASP A 182 2.89 11.31 0.97
CA ASP A 182 4.01 10.35 0.93
C ASP A 182 3.82 9.31 -0.18
N VAL A 183 2.65 8.69 -0.28
CA VAL A 183 2.34 7.72 -1.35
C VAL A 183 2.54 8.35 -2.75
N LYS A 184 2.09 9.59 -2.95
CA LYS A 184 2.31 10.33 -4.21
C LYS A 184 3.77 10.58 -4.53
N THR A 185 4.63 10.79 -3.54
CA THR A 185 6.07 11.01 -3.78
C THR A 185 6.74 9.79 -4.40
N ARG A 186 6.21 8.59 -4.14
CA ARG A 186 6.69 7.33 -4.74
C ARG A 186 5.97 7.01 -6.05
N ARG A 187 4.64 7.12 -6.05
CA ARG A 187 3.80 6.77 -7.22
C ARG A 187 4.01 7.69 -8.41
N ASN A 188 4.09 9.01 -8.21
CA ASN A 188 4.16 9.95 -9.34
C ASN A 188 5.45 9.81 -10.14
N PRO A 189 6.64 9.71 -9.52
CA PRO A 189 7.86 9.36 -10.25
C PRO A 189 7.74 7.99 -10.92
N ALA A 190 7.17 6.99 -10.25
CA ALA A 190 6.98 5.66 -10.84
C ALA A 190 6.11 5.66 -12.12
N ALA A 191 5.05 6.46 -12.13
CA ALA A 191 4.12 6.56 -13.25
C ALA A 191 4.61 7.47 -14.40
N HIS A 192 5.53 8.39 -14.13
CA HIS A 192 5.91 9.44 -15.09
C HIS A 192 7.41 9.47 -15.43
N ARG A 193 8.25 8.83 -14.63
CA ARG A 193 9.71 8.88 -14.72
C ARG A 193 10.27 7.45 -14.66
N MET A 194 10.87 7.08 -13.53
CA MET A 194 11.52 5.79 -13.33
C MET A 194 10.64 4.91 -12.45
N PRO A 195 10.38 3.65 -12.85
CA PRO A 195 9.60 2.72 -12.05
C PRO A 195 10.30 2.44 -10.71
N LEU A 196 9.53 2.05 -9.71
CA LEU A 196 10.09 1.51 -8.48
C LEU A 196 10.88 0.25 -8.77
N TYR A 197 12.02 0.11 -8.12
CA TYR A 197 12.96 -0.98 -8.33
C TYR A 197 13.26 -1.70 -7.02
N VAL A 198 13.36 -3.03 -7.10
CA VAL A 198 13.81 -3.88 -6.01
C VAL A 198 15.21 -4.39 -6.38
N PRO A 199 16.25 -4.05 -5.62
CA PRO A 199 17.60 -4.57 -5.86
C PRO A 199 17.62 -6.10 -5.84
N PRO A 200 18.34 -6.77 -6.76
CA PRO A 200 18.40 -8.23 -6.84
C PRO A 200 19.20 -8.83 -5.68
N ALA A 201 20.05 -8.06 -5.03
CA ALA A 201 20.80 -8.45 -3.85
C ALA A 201 20.99 -7.24 -2.93
N ALA A 202 21.13 -7.52 -1.63
CA ALA A 202 21.73 -6.57 -0.69
C ALA A 202 23.24 -6.83 -0.68
N LEU A 203 24.03 -5.77 -0.81
CA LEU A 203 25.49 -5.85 -0.70
C LEU A 203 25.87 -5.85 0.78
N THR A 204 26.74 -6.76 1.17
CA THR A 204 27.45 -6.68 2.45
C THR A 204 28.44 -5.50 2.42
N PRO A 205 28.89 -4.99 3.58
CA PRO A 205 29.96 -3.98 3.60
C PRO A 205 31.20 -4.42 2.82
N GLU A 206 31.54 -5.71 2.86
CA GLU A 206 32.63 -6.30 2.09
C GLU A 206 32.36 -6.27 0.58
N ASP A 207 31.13 -6.59 0.15
CA ASP A 207 30.74 -6.50 -1.26
C ASP A 207 30.82 -5.07 -1.79
N VAL A 208 30.51 -4.07 -0.96
CA VAL A 208 30.65 -2.64 -1.31
C VAL A 208 32.12 -2.28 -1.52
N VAL A 209 33.01 -2.69 -0.61
CA VAL A 209 34.46 -2.44 -0.74
C VAL A 209 35.01 -3.08 -2.02
N GLU A 210 34.59 -4.31 -2.32
CA GLU A 210 35.03 -5.02 -3.52
C GLU A 210 34.46 -4.39 -4.81
N PHE A 211 33.20 -3.94 -4.78
CA PHE A 211 32.60 -3.20 -5.88
C PHE A 211 33.34 -1.88 -6.16
N GLU A 212 33.64 -1.09 -5.12
CA GLU A 212 34.42 0.15 -5.25
C GLU A 212 35.83 -0.12 -5.80
N ARG A 213 36.46 -1.22 -5.40
CA ARG A 213 37.76 -1.66 -5.94
C ARG A 213 37.66 -1.96 -7.44
N PHE A 214 36.59 -2.62 -7.90
CA PHE A 214 36.38 -2.89 -9.32
C PHE A 214 36.11 -1.61 -10.11
N GLU A 215 35.26 -0.70 -9.64
CA GLU A 215 35.01 0.59 -10.29
C GLU A 215 36.31 1.37 -10.50
N ALA A 216 37.17 1.43 -9.48
CA ALA A 216 38.47 2.10 -9.55
C ALA A 216 39.46 1.49 -10.56
N LEU A 217 39.27 0.25 -10.98
CA LEU A 217 40.10 -0.42 -12.01
C LEU A 217 39.59 -0.17 -13.43
N ILE A 218 38.34 0.27 -13.58
CA ILE A 218 37.68 0.46 -14.88
C ILE A 218 37.59 1.96 -15.23
N SER A 219 37.74 2.85 -14.24
CA SER A 219 37.91 4.32 -14.37
C SER A 219 39.35 4.72 -14.67
#